data_AF-A0A7J9WPL2-F1
#
_entry.id   AF-A0A7J9WPL2-F1
#
_cell.length_a   1.000
_cell.length_b   1.000
_cell.length_c   1.000
_cell.angle_alpha   90.00
_cell.angle_beta   90.00
_cell.angle_gamma   90.00
#
_symmetry.space_group_name_H-M   'P 1'
#
loop_
_entity.id
_entity.type
_entity.pdbx_description
1 polymer ?
#
loop_
_entity_poly.entity_id
_entity_poly.type
_entity_poly.pdbx_seq_one_letter_code
_entity_poly.pdbx_strand_id
1 'polypeptide(L)'
;DQDQEQARQLLAGAGAEDLSMGLMVTDEFPETVQAAQVIAAQLGEVGIDVGIEVEEFSAWLDRQTQGDWEGLMLGWIGNIDPADFYDSQHLCDASNNYQGYCSSETDDLLGQASTETDQDARKELYDQAVQQIVEDNSYLYLYNPDVVEAWSPDLEGYTIRPDRAINFETVQLGG
;
A
#
# COMPACT_ATOMS: atom_id res chain seq x y z
N ASP A 1 -16.74 -8.56 2.16
CA ASP A 1 -16.95 -9.98 1.80
C ASP A 1 -16.45 -10.24 0.39
N GLN A 2 -15.91 -11.43 0.14
CA GLN A 2 -15.48 -11.85 -1.20
C GLN A 2 -16.69 -12.39 -1.99
N ASP A 3 -16.91 -11.87 -3.19
CA ASP A 3 -18.00 -12.32 -4.09
C ASP A 3 -17.43 -12.74 -5.46
N GLN A 4 -17.18 -14.06 -5.59
CA GLN A 4 -16.62 -14.63 -6.81
C GLN A 4 -17.60 -14.60 -7.98
N GLU A 5 -18.91 -14.64 -7.70
CA GLU A 5 -19.94 -14.62 -8.74
C GLU A 5 -20.01 -13.23 -9.35
N GLN A 6 -20.02 -12.18 -8.51
CA GLN A 6 -19.94 -10.81 -8.97
C GLN A 6 -18.64 -10.54 -9.75
N ALA A 7 -17.49 -11.07 -9.29
CA ALA A 7 -16.23 -10.95 -10.01
C ALA A 7 -16.32 -11.57 -11.42
N ARG A 8 -16.82 -12.80 -11.55
CA ARG A 8 -17.03 -13.45 -12.87
C ARG A 8 -17.97 -12.65 -13.77
N GLN A 9 -19.04 -12.09 -13.21
CA GLN A 9 -19.99 -11.26 -13.96
C GLN A 9 -19.35 -9.98 -14.48
N LEU A 10 -18.51 -9.33 -13.68
CA LEU A 10 -17.77 -8.14 -14.09
C LEU A 10 -16.76 -8.47 -15.20
N LEU A 11 -16.01 -9.57 -15.07
CA LEU A 11 -15.07 -10.04 -16.10
C LEU A 11 -15.79 -10.35 -17.43
N ALA A 12 -16.91 -11.07 -17.36
CA ALA A 12 -17.73 -11.36 -18.54
C ALA A 12 -18.33 -10.09 -19.16
N GLY A 13 -18.80 -9.15 -18.33
CA GLY A 13 -19.33 -7.86 -18.78
C GLY A 13 -18.27 -6.97 -19.45
N ALA A 14 -17.01 -7.09 -19.03
CA ALA A 14 -15.87 -6.44 -19.66
C ALA A 14 -15.42 -7.13 -20.96
N GLY A 15 -15.92 -8.33 -21.26
CA GLY A 15 -15.49 -9.14 -22.41
C GLY A 15 -14.06 -9.65 -22.28
N ALA A 16 -13.59 -9.83 -21.05
CA ALA A 16 -12.24 -10.28 -20.76
C ALA A 16 -12.17 -11.81 -20.81
N GLU A 17 -11.30 -12.34 -21.67
CA GLU A 17 -11.06 -13.78 -21.85
C GLU A 17 -9.55 -14.05 -21.77
N ASP A 18 -9.17 -15.28 -21.42
CA ASP A 18 -7.78 -15.75 -21.36
C ASP A 18 -6.84 -14.82 -20.56
N LEU A 19 -7.30 -14.38 -19.39
CA LEU A 19 -6.57 -13.44 -18.55
C LEU A 19 -5.36 -14.09 -17.87
N SER A 20 -4.19 -13.48 -18.08
CA SER A 20 -2.96 -13.80 -17.35
C SER A 20 -2.27 -12.51 -16.92
N MET A 21 -1.64 -12.52 -15.74
CA MET A 21 -0.79 -11.41 -15.30
C MET A 21 0.39 -11.86 -14.43
N GLY A 22 1.48 -11.09 -14.47
CA GLY A 22 2.57 -11.13 -13.51
C GLY A 22 2.21 -10.38 -12.23
N LEU A 23 2.53 -10.95 -11.06
CA LEU A 23 2.45 -10.29 -9.76
C LEU A 23 3.85 -10.24 -9.14
N MET A 24 4.45 -9.05 -9.18
CA MET A 24 5.79 -8.79 -8.67
C MET A 24 5.79 -8.63 -7.14
N VAL A 25 6.66 -9.39 -6.48
CA VAL A 25 6.90 -9.39 -5.03
C VAL A 25 8.40 -9.44 -4.73
N THR A 26 8.77 -9.27 -3.47
CA THR A 26 10.16 -9.44 -3.01
C THR A 26 10.20 -10.39 -1.81
N ASP A 27 11.23 -11.23 -1.72
CA ASP A 27 11.42 -12.15 -0.61
C ASP A 27 12.09 -11.52 0.61
N GLU A 28 12.55 -10.27 0.51
CA GLU A 28 12.93 -9.43 1.67
C GLU A 28 11.75 -9.24 2.63
N PHE A 29 10.52 -9.28 2.09
CA PHE A 29 9.27 -9.31 2.85
C PHE A 29 8.53 -10.64 2.58
N PRO A 30 8.88 -11.74 3.28
CA PRO A 30 8.35 -13.09 2.99
C PRO A 30 6.82 -13.21 3.06
N GLU A 31 6.15 -12.33 3.82
CA GLU A 31 4.71 -12.21 3.88
C GLU A 31 4.09 -11.82 2.53
N THR A 32 4.80 -11.06 1.69
CA THR A 32 4.30 -10.64 0.38
C THR A 32 4.22 -11.81 -0.59
N VAL A 33 5.19 -12.74 -0.53
CA VAL A 33 5.19 -13.98 -1.30
C VAL A 33 4.01 -14.87 -0.90
N GLN A 34 3.75 -14.99 0.40
CA GLN A 34 2.60 -15.76 0.91
C GLN A 34 1.27 -15.13 0.49
N ALA A 35 1.14 -13.81 0.59
CA ALA A 35 -0.04 -13.09 0.12
C ALA A 35 -0.25 -13.28 -1.39
N ALA A 36 0.81 -13.22 -2.20
CA ALA A 36 0.73 -13.43 -3.64
C ALA A 36 0.24 -14.84 -4.01
N GLN A 37 0.65 -15.88 -3.27
CA GLN A 37 0.15 -17.23 -3.47
C GLN A 37 -1.36 -17.34 -3.19
N VAL A 38 -1.84 -16.66 -2.14
CA VAL A 38 -3.27 -16.60 -1.81
C VAL A 38 -4.04 -15.84 -2.89
N ILE A 39 -3.53 -14.71 -3.34
CA ILE A 39 -4.11 -13.90 -4.41
C ILE A 39 -4.19 -14.71 -5.71
N ALA A 40 -3.10 -15.38 -6.10
CA ALA A 40 -3.06 -16.23 -7.29
C ALA A 40 -4.10 -17.35 -7.23
N ALA A 41 -4.26 -18.00 -6.07
CA ALA A 41 -5.30 -19.02 -5.89
C ALA A 41 -6.71 -18.43 -6.03
N GLN A 42 -7.00 -17.29 -5.41
CA GLN A 42 -8.31 -16.63 -5.45
C GLN A 42 -8.66 -16.13 -6.86
N LEU A 43 -7.69 -15.54 -7.56
CA LEU A 43 -7.86 -15.06 -8.93
C LEU A 43 -7.99 -16.23 -9.93
N GLY A 44 -7.28 -17.34 -9.69
CA GLY A 44 -7.43 -18.57 -10.45
C GLY A 44 -8.84 -19.15 -10.39
N GLU A 45 -9.53 -19.03 -9.25
CA GLU A 45 -10.93 -19.48 -9.13
C GLU A 45 -11.86 -18.73 -10.08
N VAL A 46 -11.60 -17.45 -10.36
CA VAL A 46 -12.40 -16.61 -11.29
C VAL A 46 -11.85 -16.58 -12.71
N GLY A 47 -10.79 -17.33 -13.01
CA GLY A 47 -10.27 -17.52 -14.37
C GLY A 47 -9.13 -16.58 -14.77
N ILE A 48 -8.42 -16.01 -13.81
CA ILE A 48 -7.20 -15.21 -14.05
C ILE A 48 -5.99 -16.05 -13.64
N ASP A 49 -5.06 -16.30 -14.57
CA ASP A 49 -3.79 -16.95 -14.28
C ASP A 49 -2.77 -15.92 -13.75
N VAL A 50 -2.13 -16.22 -12.62
CA VAL A 50 -1.21 -15.27 -11.97
C VAL A 50 0.17 -15.89 -11.84
N GLY A 51 1.14 -15.34 -12.58
CA GLY A 51 2.55 -15.66 -12.45
C GLY A 51 3.20 -14.84 -11.34
N ILE A 52 3.66 -15.48 -10.26
CA ILE A 52 4.35 -14.78 -9.18
C ILE A 52 5.81 -14.54 -9.57
N GLU A 53 6.21 -13.27 -9.63
CA GLU A 53 7.57 -12.84 -9.95
C GLU A 53 8.28 -12.41 -8.66
N VAL A 54 9.17 -13.25 -8.15
CA VAL A 54 9.93 -12.95 -6.93
C VAL A 54 11.25 -12.30 -7.31
N GLU A 55 11.44 -11.06 -6.89
CA GLU A 55 12.62 -10.24 -7.20
C GLU A 55 13.48 -9.96 -5.95
N GLU A 56 14.80 -9.88 -6.17
CA GLU A 56 15.72 -9.33 -5.17
C GLU A 56 15.37 -7.84 -4.93
N PHE A 57 15.50 -7.38 -3.69
CA PHE A 57 14.97 -6.09 -3.25
C PHE A 57 15.42 -4.89 -4.11
N SER A 58 16.68 -4.83 -4.52
CA SER A 58 17.17 -3.72 -5.35
C SER A 58 16.56 -3.74 -6.75
N ALA A 59 16.47 -4.93 -7.35
CA ALA A 59 15.80 -5.11 -8.65
C ALA A 59 14.30 -4.80 -8.57
N TRP A 60 13.65 -5.18 -7.47
CA TRP A 60 12.25 -4.89 -7.19
C TRP A 60 11.98 -3.38 -7.15
N LEU A 61 12.82 -2.61 -6.43
CA LEU A 61 12.72 -1.13 -6.37
C LEU A 61 12.94 -0.48 -7.74
N ASP A 62 13.90 -0.99 -8.51
CA ASP A 62 14.21 -0.48 -9.84
C ASP A 62 13.05 -0.73 -10.82
N ARG A 63 12.48 -1.94 -10.84
CA ARG A 63 11.32 -2.30 -11.68
C ARG A 63 10.07 -1.55 -11.27
N GLN A 64 9.83 -1.39 -9.96
CA GLN A 64 8.74 -0.58 -9.41
C GLN A 64 8.81 0.86 -9.96
N THR A 65 9.98 1.49 -9.84
CA THR A 65 10.20 2.89 -10.27
C THR A 65 10.05 3.05 -11.79
N GLN A 66 10.43 2.03 -12.55
CA GLN A 66 10.31 2.02 -14.02
C GLN A 66 8.89 1.73 -14.52
N GLY A 67 7.98 1.27 -13.65
CA GLY A 67 6.66 0.78 -14.05
C GLY A 67 6.72 -0.54 -14.83
N ASP A 68 7.77 -1.34 -14.63
CA ASP A 68 7.98 -2.61 -15.34
C ASP A 68 7.32 -3.78 -14.61
N TRP A 69 5.99 -3.74 -14.50
CA TRP A 69 5.18 -4.74 -13.82
C TRP A 69 3.71 -4.67 -14.28
N GLU A 70 2.99 -5.79 -14.20
CA GLU A 70 1.55 -5.85 -14.46
C GLU A 70 0.73 -5.78 -13.16
N GLY A 71 1.25 -6.40 -12.10
CA GLY A 71 0.83 -6.21 -10.72
C GLY A 71 2.04 -6.08 -9.80
N LEU A 72 1.91 -5.24 -8.77
CA LEU A 72 2.96 -4.98 -7.80
C LEU A 72 2.40 -5.10 -6.39
N MET A 73 3.02 -5.94 -5.56
CA MET A 73 2.77 -5.92 -4.13
C MET A 73 3.68 -4.91 -3.47
N LEU A 74 3.11 -3.81 -3.00
CA LEU A 74 3.83 -2.74 -2.30
C LEU A 74 3.22 -2.50 -0.92
N GLY A 75 3.99 -1.83 -0.07
CA GLY A 75 3.55 -1.42 1.26
C GLY A 75 4.12 -0.06 1.61
N TRP A 76 3.40 0.66 2.46
CA TRP A 76 3.79 1.98 2.93
C TRP A 76 3.78 2.02 4.45
N ILE A 77 4.76 2.70 5.04
CA ILE A 77 4.73 3.07 6.45
C ILE A 77 3.97 4.39 6.54
N GLY A 78 2.92 4.41 7.36
CA GLY A 78 2.15 5.63 7.61
C GLY A 78 3.02 6.71 8.25
N ASN A 79 2.96 7.93 7.70
CA ASN A 79 3.60 9.09 8.31
C ASN A 79 2.70 9.68 9.42
N ILE A 80 3.31 10.49 10.29
CA ILE A 80 2.59 11.18 11.38
C ILE A 80 1.55 12.15 10.80
N ASP A 81 1.89 12.79 9.68
CA ASP A 81 1.00 13.71 8.98
C ASP A 81 0.47 13.08 7.68
N PRO A 82 -0.85 13.16 7.42
CA PRO A 82 -1.46 12.58 6.23
C PRO A 82 -1.00 13.22 4.91
N ALA A 83 -0.54 14.48 4.91
CA ALA A 83 -0.02 15.14 3.71
C ALA A 83 1.20 14.38 3.18
N ASP A 84 2.16 14.09 4.06
CA ASP A 84 3.40 13.39 3.67
C ASP A 84 3.12 11.98 3.14
N PHE A 85 1.99 11.36 3.52
CA PHE A 85 1.60 10.04 3.05
C PHE A 85 0.81 10.13 1.73
N TYR A 86 -0.36 10.76 1.74
CA TYR A 86 -1.27 10.76 0.60
C TYR A 86 -0.73 11.58 -0.57
N ASP A 87 -0.13 12.75 -0.32
CA ASP A 87 0.37 13.62 -1.40
C ASP A 87 1.49 12.92 -2.17
N SER A 88 2.36 12.19 -1.46
CA SER A 88 3.48 11.47 -2.07
C SER A 88 3.05 10.34 -3.01
N GLN A 89 1.85 9.78 -2.81
CA GLN A 89 1.38 8.56 -3.48
C GLN A 89 0.23 8.80 -4.46
N HIS A 90 -0.52 9.90 -4.33
CA HIS A 90 -1.79 10.09 -5.04
C HIS A 90 -1.92 11.42 -5.78
N LEU A 91 -0.98 12.36 -5.63
CA LEU A 91 -0.91 13.46 -6.58
C LEU A 91 -0.45 12.93 -7.94
N CYS A 92 -1.02 13.48 -9.02
CA CYS A 92 -0.73 13.02 -10.39
C CYS A 92 0.79 12.98 -10.71
N ASP A 93 1.55 13.98 -10.25
CA ASP A 93 2.99 14.11 -10.50
C ASP A 93 3.86 13.61 -9.32
N ALA A 94 3.29 12.87 -8.37
CA ALA A 94 4.01 12.44 -7.18
C ALA A 94 5.04 11.35 -7.48
N SER A 95 6.21 11.41 -6.82
CA SER A 95 7.31 10.47 -7.09
C SER A 95 7.03 9.03 -6.66
N ASN A 96 6.12 8.83 -5.70
CA ASN A 96 5.79 7.51 -5.18
C ASN A 96 4.45 6.98 -5.72
N ASN A 97 3.86 7.65 -6.71
CA ASN A 97 2.66 7.23 -7.41
C ASN A 97 2.99 6.16 -8.46
N TYR A 98 3.40 4.98 -7.99
CA TYR A 98 3.82 3.90 -8.88
C TYR A 98 2.67 3.32 -9.70
N GLN A 99 1.46 3.34 -9.15
CA GLN A 99 0.23 2.90 -9.79
C GLN A 99 -0.26 3.84 -10.90
N GLY A 100 0.32 5.04 -11.02
CA GLY A 100 -0.02 6.02 -12.04
C GLY A 100 -1.44 6.59 -11.90
N TYR A 101 -1.97 6.61 -10.67
CA TYR A 101 -3.29 7.14 -10.39
C TYR A 101 -3.31 8.66 -10.57
N CYS A 102 -4.31 9.21 -11.26
CA CYS A 102 -4.41 10.66 -11.43
C CYS A 102 -5.88 11.08 -11.50
N SER A 103 -6.28 11.92 -10.55
CA SER A 103 -7.62 12.48 -10.45
C SER A 103 -7.52 13.94 -10.04
N SER A 104 -8.05 14.85 -10.85
CA SER A 104 -8.03 16.28 -10.54
C SER A 104 -8.78 16.59 -9.25
N GLU A 105 -9.81 15.81 -8.92
CA GLU A 105 -10.56 15.95 -7.68
C GLU A 105 -9.71 15.54 -6.47
N THR A 106 -8.96 14.44 -6.58
CA THR A 106 -8.02 14.06 -5.52
C THR A 106 -6.91 15.10 -5.35
N ASP A 107 -6.32 15.59 -6.45
CA ASP A 107 -5.31 16.66 -6.42
C ASP A 107 -5.84 17.92 -5.72
N ASP A 108 -7.05 18.36 -6.06
CA ASP A 108 -7.69 19.54 -5.46
C ASP A 108 -7.97 19.35 -3.97
N LEU A 109 -8.45 18.17 -3.56
CA LEU A 109 -8.74 17.85 -2.15
C LEU A 109 -7.45 17.80 -1.32
N LEU A 110 -6.42 17.11 -1.79
CA LEU A 110 -5.13 16.99 -1.11
C LEU A 110 -4.40 18.34 -1.05
N GLY A 111 -4.45 19.13 -2.13
CA GLY A 111 -3.90 20.49 -2.17
C GLY A 111 -4.56 21.45 -1.18
N GLN A 112 -5.87 21.34 -0.98
CA GLN A 112 -6.57 22.11 0.07
C GLN A 112 -6.22 21.59 1.46
N ALA A 113 -6.25 20.27 1.67
CA ALA A 113 -6.00 19.64 2.97
C ALA A 113 -4.58 19.92 3.52
N SER A 114 -3.58 19.98 2.64
CA SER A 114 -2.19 20.26 3.02
C SER A 114 -1.95 21.72 3.46
N THR A 115 -2.84 22.64 3.09
CA THR A 115 -2.74 24.07 3.44
C THR A 115 -3.76 24.54 4.48
N GLU A 116 -4.75 23.71 4.82
CA GLU A 116 -5.75 23.98 5.84
C GLU A 116 -5.17 23.89 7.26
N THR A 117 -5.49 24.87 8.10
CA THR A 117 -4.97 25.00 9.46
C THR A 117 -5.99 24.58 10.53
N ASP A 118 -7.28 24.67 10.24
CA ASP A 118 -8.33 24.14 11.09
C ASP A 118 -8.35 22.61 11.01
N GLN A 119 -8.20 21.94 12.15
CA GLN A 119 -8.01 20.49 12.17
C GLN A 119 -9.26 19.71 11.76
N ASP A 120 -10.46 20.22 12.07
CA ASP A 120 -11.71 19.55 11.74
C ASP A 120 -11.99 19.69 10.23
N ALA A 121 -11.80 20.89 9.67
CA ALA A 121 -11.91 21.11 8.23
C ALA A 121 -10.86 20.32 7.44
N ARG A 122 -9.61 20.29 7.93
CA ARG A 122 -8.53 19.50 7.33
C ARG A 122 -8.88 18.02 7.31
N LYS A 123 -9.43 17.49 8.40
CA LYS A 123 -9.86 16.10 8.46
C LYS A 123 -10.95 15.82 7.43
N GLU A 124 -11.95 16.68 7.31
CA GLU A 124 -13.05 16.49 6.35
C GLU A 124 -12.55 16.43 4.90
N LEU A 125 -11.56 17.25 4.54
CA LEU A 125 -10.92 17.21 3.21
C LEU A 125 -10.19 15.88 2.97
N TYR A 126 -9.44 15.36 3.95
CA TYR A 126 -8.80 14.05 3.82
C TYR A 126 -9.81 12.90 3.77
N ASP A 127 -10.91 12.96 4.54
CA ASP A 127 -11.96 11.94 4.48
C ASP A 127 -12.55 11.86 3.06
N GLN A 128 -12.78 13.02 2.41
CA GLN A 128 -13.24 13.08 1.02
C GLN A 128 -12.19 12.54 0.04
N ALA A 129 -10.92 12.93 0.20
CA ALA A 129 -9.84 12.45 -0.66
C ALA A 129 -9.68 10.93 -0.58
N VAL A 130 -9.69 10.37 0.63
CA VAL A 130 -9.60 8.93 0.86
C VAL A 130 -10.81 8.19 0.29
N GLN A 131 -12.01 8.75 0.43
CA GLN A 131 -13.20 8.17 -0.19
C GLN A 131 -13.04 8.09 -1.71
N GLN A 132 -12.63 9.17 -2.37
CA GLN A 132 -12.39 9.19 -3.82
C GLN A 132 -11.34 8.16 -4.24
N ILE A 133 -10.19 8.12 -3.53
CA ILE A 133 -9.09 7.17 -3.79
C ILE A 133 -9.56 5.71 -3.72
N VAL A 134 -10.43 5.39 -2.76
CA VAL A 134 -10.99 4.05 -2.58
C VAL A 134 -12.04 3.73 -3.65
N GLU A 135 -12.92 4.68 -3.97
CA GLU A 135 -13.95 4.51 -5.00
C GLU A 135 -13.32 4.29 -6.38
N ASP A 136 -12.25 4.99 -6.69
CA ASP A 136 -11.50 4.85 -7.94
C ASP A 136 -10.57 3.61 -7.96
N ASN A 137 -10.44 2.89 -6.84
CA ASN A 137 -9.54 1.75 -6.67
C ASN A 137 -8.09 2.06 -7.07
N SER A 138 -7.54 3.18 -6.57
CA SER A 138 -6.10 3.49 -6.77
C SER A 138 -5.19 2.34 -6.33
N TYR A 139 -5.54 1.71 -5.20
CA TYR A 139 -4.94 0.47 -4.72
C TYR A 139 -6.01 -0.56 -4.36
N LEU A 140 -5.63 -1.84 -4.45
CA LEU A 140 -6.32 -2.92 -3.74
C LEU A 140 -5.70 -3.06 -2.34
N TYR A 141 -6.28 -2.38 -1.35
CA TYR A 141 -5.82 -2.44 0.03
C TYR A 141 -6.01 -3.84 0.63
N LEU A 142 -4.91 -4.45 1.09
CA LEU A 142 -4.92 -5.82 1.63
C LEU A 142 -5.05 -5.87 3.16
N TYR A 143 -4.11 -5.26 3.88
CA TYR A 143 -4.07 -5.29 5.34
C TYR A 143 -3.15 -4.20 5.92
N ASN A 144 -3.32 -3.92 7.21
CA ASN A 144 -2.35 -3.19 8.03
C ASN A 144 -1.72 -4.19 9.02
N PRO A 145 -0.40 -4.50 8.93
CA PRO A 145 0.20 -5.50 9.78
C PRO A 145 0.44 -4.99 11.20
N ASP A 146 0.28 -5.88 12.19
CA ASP A 146 0.68 -5.62 13.57
C ASP A 146 2.20 -5.48 13.67
N VAL A 147 2.65 -4.52 14.47
CA VAL A 147 4.07 -4.35 14.80
C VAL A 147 4.35 -5.05 16.12
N VAL A 148 5.08 -6.16 16.05
CA VAL A 148 5.44 -6.96 17.23
C VAL A 148 6.92 -6.79 17.51
N GLU A 149 7.24 -6.05 18.56
CA GLU A 149 8.61 -5.84 19.04
C GLU A 149 8.82 -6.59 20.36
N ALA A 150 10.01 -7.18 20.52
CA ALA A 150 10.41 -7.87 21.73
C ALA A 150 11.84 -7.46 22.11
N TRP A 151 12.07 -7.20 23.38
CA TRP A 151 13.37 -6.83 23.92
C TRP A 151 13.64 -7.47 25.28
N SER A 152 14.90 -7.44 25.72
CA SER A 152 15.30 -7.97 27.02
C SER A 152 14.55 -7.26 28.15
N PRO A 153 14.12 -7.96 29.23
CA PRO A 153 13.57 -7.29 30.41
C PRO A 153 14.56 -6.32 31.06
N ASP A 154 15.87 -6.46 30.80
CA ASP A 154 16.91 -5.55 31.29
C ASP A 154 17.02 -4.26 30.45
N LEU A 155 16.31 -4.14 29.32
CA LEU A 155 16.33 -2.93 28.50
C LEU A 155 15.38 -1.88 29.11
N GLU A 156 15.92 -0.75 29.53
CA GLU A 156 15.17 0.38 30.05
C GLU A 156 15.19 1.56 29.07
N GLY A 157 14.16 2.40 29.13
CA GLY A 157 14.10 3.66 28.37
C GLY A 157 13.78 3.52 26.88
N TYR A 158 13.51 2.30 26.39
CA TYR A 158 13.01 2.07 25.03
C TYR A 158 11.51 2.37 24.94
N THR A 159 11.11 3.12 23.91
CA THR A 159 9.71 3.44 23.62
C THR A 159 9.39 3.08 22.18
N ILE A 160 8.28 2.35 22.00
CA ILE A 160 7.75 2.08 20.67
C ILE A 160 7.24 3.39 20.09
N ARG A 161 7.66 3.70 18.85
CA ARG A 161 7.19 4.86 18.12
C ARG A 161 6.15 4.47 17.06
N PRO A 162 5.09 5.27 16.84
CA PRO A 162 4.09 4.99 15.81
C PRO A 162 4.66 4.94 14.39
N ASP A 163 5.74 5.69 14.12
CA ASP A 163 6.47 5.71 12.85
C ASP A 163 7.44 4.54 12.67
N ARG A 164 7.47 3.58 13.62
CA ARG A 164 8.34 2.40 13.65
C ARG A 164 9.84 2.72 13.67
N ALA A 165 10.22 3.98 13.89
CA ALA A 165 11.63 4.34 13.99
C ALA A 165 12.23 3.80 15.30
N ILE A 166 13.41 3.20 15.22
CA ILE A 166 14.15 2.76 16.40
C ILE A 166 14.95 3.95 16.93
N ASN A 167 14.64 4.40 18.16
CA ASN A 167 15.40 5.44 18.84
C ASN A 167 16.07 4.89 20.11
N PHE A 168 17.40 4.90 20.14
CA PHE A 168 18.21 4.45 21.27
C PHE A 168 18.72 5.58 22.18
N GLU A 169 18.31 6.85 21.93
CA GLU A 169 18.82 8.02 22.66
C GLU A 169 18.67 7.90 24.18
N THR A 170 17.54 7.34 24.65
CA THR A 170 17.23 7.16 26.07
C THR A 170 17.43 5.72 26.55
N VAL A 171 17.98 4.84 25.70
CA VAL A 171 18.02 3.41 25.96
C VAL A 171 19.27 3.01 26.71
N GLN A 172 19.08 2.22 27.76
CA GLN A 172 20.16 1.66 28.56
C GLN A 172 19.88 0.20 28.91
N LEU A 173 20.95 -0.56 29.17
CA LEU A 173 20.84 -1.87 29.81
C LEU A 173 20.93 -1.66 31.33
N GLY A 174 19.90 -2.09 32.04
CA GLY A 174 19.86 -2.11 33.49
C GLY A 174 20.95 -3.03 34.04
N GLY A 175 21.85 -2.44 34.83
CA GLY A 175 22.91 -3.09 35.57
C GLY A 175 23.28 -2.28 36.81
#